data_AF-A0A8S3DSK2-F1
#
_entry.id   AF-A0A8S3DSK2-F1
#
_cell.length_a   1.000
_cell.length_b   1.000
_cell.length_c   1.000
_cell.angle_alpha   90.00
_cell.angle_beta   90.00
_cell.angle_gamma   90.00
#
_symmetry.space_group_name_H-M   'P 1'
#
loop_
_entity.id
_entity.type
_entity.pdbx_description
1 polymer ?
#
loop_
_entity_poly.entity_id
_entity_poly.type
_entity_poly.pdbx_seq_one_letter_code
_entity_poly.pdbx_strand_id
1 'polypeptide(L)'
;CCYAPYDTSPSLTPGWYRFTGSAGSSILTTPVLTTSTCGISYPGYFNGTLPSTVGASVTGTACFYTGTPCGYSLAPITAVNCNGYYIFYLLPVVNSNYRYCSTT
;
A
#
# COMPACT_ATOMS: atom_id res chain seq x y z
N CYS A 1 10.28 -11.13 -5.75
CA CYS A 1 9.22 -11.81 -4.99
C CYS A 1 9.69 -12.36 -3.65
N CYS A 2 10.90 -12.93 -3.54
CA CYS A 2 11.44 -13.46 -2.28
C CYS A 2 12.11 -12.40 -1.36
N TYR A 3 11.93 -11.10 -1.62
CA TYR A 3 12.72 -10.02 -1.00
C TYR A 3 11.95 -9.15 0.01
N ALA A 4 10.71 -9.50 0.36
CA ALA A 4 9.91 -8.69 1.29
C ALA A 4 10.03 -9.26 2.72
N PRO A 5 10.86 -8.68 3.60
CA PRO A 5 10.88 -9.04 5.01
C PRO A 5 9.53 -8.70 5.68
N TYR A 6 9.20 -9.44 6.73
CA TYR A 6 8.07 -9.13 7.60
C TYR A 6 8.47 -8.01 8.56
N ASP A 7 7.70 -6.92 8.59
CA ASP A 7 7.93 -5.77 9.46
C ASP A 7 6.69 -5.50 10.30
N THR A 8 6.85 -5.57 11.63
CA THR A 8 5.81 -5.27 12.63
C THR A 8 5.97 -3.89 13.25
N SER A 9 6.94 -3.10 12.79
CA SER A 9 7.19 -1.76 13.32
C SER A 9 5.97 -0.85 13.11
N PRO A 10 5.60 -0.02 14.10
CA PRO A 10 4.56 1.01 13.90
C PRO A 10 5.00 2.10 12.90
N SER A 11 6.28 2.10 12.54
CA SER A 11 6.90 3.07 11.64
C SER A 11 7.47 2.33 10.44
N LEU A 12 6.84 2.53 9.28
CA LEU A 12 7.29 1.95 8.02
C LEU A 12 8.61 2.61 7.59
N THR A 13 9.65 1.82 7.32
CA THR A 13 10.89 2.32 6.69
C THR A 13 10.81 2.20 5.16
N PRO A 14 11.65 2.90 4.38
CA PRO A 14 11.73 2.64 2.95
C PRO A 14 12.13 1.18 2.67
N GLY A 15 11.34 0.44 1.91
CA GLY A 15 11.64 -0.97 1.68
C GLY A 15 10.58 -1.76 0.92
N TRP A 16 10.87 -3.03 0.65
CA TRP A 16 9.94 -3.97 0.02
C TRP A 16 9.09 -4.67 1.06
N TYR A 17 7.77 -4.58 0.90
CA TYR A 17 6.78 -5.11 1.83
C TYR A 17 5.83 -6.07 1.14
N ARG A 18 5.35 -7.07 1.89
CA ARG A 18 4.34 -8.02 1.46
C ARG A 18 3.22 -8.06 2.49
N PHE A 19 1.99 -7.90 2.01
CA PHE A 19 0.79 -8.14 2.81
C PHE A 19 0.55 -9.65 2.90
N THR A 20 0.26 -10.14 4.10
CA THR A 20 0.05 -11.57 4.38
C THR A 20 -1.03 -11.75 5.45
N GLY A 21 -1.49 -12.99 5.66
CA GLY A 21 -2.51 -13.30 6.66
C GLY A 21 -3.87 -12.68 6.31
N SER A 22 -4.57 -12.19 7.32
CA SER A 22 -5.90 -11.58 7.16
C SER A 22 -5.88 -10.27 6.38
N ALA A 23 -4.73 -9.62 6.21
CA ALA A 23 -4.60 -8.44 5.38
C ALA A 23 -4.71 -8.77 3.88
N GLY A 24 -4.60 -10.03 3.48
CA GLY A 24 -4.69 -10.43 2.08
C GLY A 24 -3.38 -10.26 1.33
N SER A 25 -3.48 -10.00 0.03
CA SER A 25 -2.35 -10.15 -0.90
C SER A 25 -1.98 -8.89 -1.68
N SER A 26 -2.70 -7.78 -1.47
CA SER A 26 -2.42 -6.49 -2.11
C SER A 26 -2.93 -5.29 -1.32
N ILE A 27 -2.42 -4.11 -1.64
CA ILE A 27 -3.03 -2.82 -1.26
C ILE A 27 -4.29 -2.61 -2.12
N LEU A 28 -5.28 -1.91 -1.59
CA LEU A 28 -6.43 -1.42 -2.38
C LEU A 28 -5.94 -0.53 -3.53
N THR A 29 -6.52 -0.69 -4.72
CA THR A 29 -6.28 0.20 -5.87
C THR A 29 -7.44 1.16 -6.11
N THR A 30 -8.56 0.95 -5.41
CA THR A 30 -9.72 1.83 -5.47
C THR A 30 -9.55 2.98 -4.49
N PRO A 31 -10.00 4.20 -4.84
CA PRO A 31 -9.97 5.33 -3.93
C PRO A 31 -10.73 5.03 -2.65
N VAL A 32 -10.08 5.27 -1.51
CA VAL A 32 -10.75 5.29 -0.21
C VAL A 32 -11.32 6.68 0.01
N LEU A 33 -12.62 6.78 0.28
CA LEU A 33 -13.37 8.05 0.30
C LEU A 33 -13.84 8.49 1.69
N THR A 34 -13.53 7.71 2.73
CA THR A 34 -13.97 7.98 4.11
C THR A 34 -12.84 7.73 5.11
N THR A 35 -12.85 8.50 6.21
CA THR A 35 -12.00 8.22 7.38
C THR A 35 -12.41 6.92 8.06
N SER A 36 -11.52 6.36 8.88
CA SER A 36 -11.77 5.14 9.68
C SER A 36 -12.01 3.86 8.86
N THR A 37 -11.76 3.91 7.55
CA THR A 37 -11.75 2.71 6.69
C THR A 37 -10.55 1.84 7.03
N CYS A 38 -10.70 0.52 7.04
CA CYS A 38 -9.67 -0.45 7.45
C CYS A 38 -9.12 -0.22 8.89
N GLY A 39 -9.90 0.45 9.75
CA GLY A 39 -9.55 0.69 11.15
C GLY A 39 -8.51 1.80 11.39
N ILE A 40 -8.34 2.75 10.46
CA ILE A 40 -7.38 3.84 10.60
C ILE A 40 -7.93 5.21 10.17
N SER A 41 -7.44 6.30 10.78
CA SER A 41 -7.89 7.68 10.51
C SER A 41 -7.62 8.15 9.08
N TYR A 42 -6.42 7.90 8.54
CA TYR A 42 -6.01 8.31 7.19
C TYR A 42 -5.65 7.08 6.35
N PRO A 43 -6.66 6.41 5.76
CA PRO A 43 -6.44 5.22 4.95
C PRO A 43 -5.77 5.56 3.61
N GLY A 44 -4.81 4.72 3.23
CA GLY A 44 -4.04 4.83 2.00
C GLY A 44 -4.38 3.75 0.99
N TYR A 45 -4.32 4.08 -0.30
CA TYR A 45 -4.48 3.16 -1.42
C TYR A 45 -3.40 3.39 -2.48
N PHE A 46 -3.16 2.38 -3.32
CA PHE A 46 -2.29 2.48 -4.48
C PHE A 46 -3.05 3.17 -5.61
N ASN A 47 -2.65 4.39 -5.98
CA ASN A 47 -3.22 5.09 -7.13
C ASN A 47 -2.51 4.64 -8.42
N GLY A 48 -3.06 3.60 -9.02
CA GLY A 48 -2.60 3.03 -10.28
C GLY A 48 -3.17 1.62 -10.50
N THR A 49 -2.84 1.05 -11.65
CA THR A 49 -3.25 -0.31 -12.01
C THR A 49 -2.13 -1.28 -11.67
N LEU A 50 -2.42 -2.30 -10.86
CA LEU A 50 -1.45 -3.35 -10.54
C LEU A 50 -1.07 -4.15 -11.80
N PRO A 51 0.19 -4.61 -11.91
CA PRO A 51 0.64 -5.35 -13.08
C PRO A 51 -0.02 -6.74 -13.11
N SER A 52 -0.58 -7.14 -14.25
CA SER A 52 -1.18 -8.47 -14.42
C SER A 52 -0.14 -9.56 -14.74
N THR A 53 0.96 -9.18 -15.39
CA THR A 53 2.05 -10.10 -15.75
C THR A 53 2.94 -10.38 -14.54
N VAL A 54 3.16 -11.65 -14.22
CA VAL A 54 4.08 -12.08 -13.17
C VAL A 54 5.48 -11.54 -13.43
N GLY A 55 6.11 -10.97 -12.40
CA GLY A 55 7.44 -10.34 -12.48
C GLY A 55 7.44 -8.92 -13.03
N ALA A 56 6.34 -8.46 -13.65
CA ALA A 56 6.23 -7.08 -14.06
C ALA A 56 6.05 -6.15 -12.86
N SER A 57 6.58 -4.94 -12.99
CA SER A 57 6.50 -3.89 -11.99
C SER A 57 5.78 -2.66 -12.55
N VAL A 58 5.01 -1.98 -11.71
CA VAL A 58 4.46 -0.66 -12.02
C VAL A 58 4.83 0.31 -10.91
N THR A 59 5.25 1.51 -11.28
CA THR A 59 5.45 2.61 -10.33
C THR A 59 4.21 3.49 -10.33
N GLY A 60 3.77 3.87 -9.14
CA GLY A 60 2.63 4.73 -8.94
C GLY A 60 2.78 5.57 -7.68
N THR A 61 1.63 6.02 -7.18
CA THR A 61 1.54 6.93 -6.05
C THR A 61 0.71 6.30 -4.95
N ALA A 62 1.18 6.36 -3.71
CA ALA A 62 0.31 6.12 -2.55
C ALA A 62 -0.56 7.35 -2.36
N CYS A 63 -1.88 7.18 -2.30
CA CYS A 63 -2.81 8.24 -1.99
C CYS A 63 -3.48 7.96 -0.66
N PHE A 64 -3.52 8.95 0.24
CA PHE A 64 -4.16 8.87 1.54
C PHE A 64 -5.34 9.84 1.60
N TYR A 65 -6.46 9.37 2.14
CA TYR A 65 -7.62 10.20 2.38
C TYR A 65 -7.42 11.04 3.65
N THR A 66 -7.54 12.36 3.53
CA THR A 66 -7.41 13.31 4.64
C THR A 66 -8.59 14.28 4.70
N GLY A 67 -9.79 13.81 4.35
CA GLY A 67 -10.99 14.64 4.14
C GLY A 67 -11.26 14.95 2.66
N THR A 68 -10.25 14.79 1.81
CA THR A 68 -10.38 14.80 0.35
C THR A 68 -9.72 13.55 -0.25
N PRO A 69 -10.23 13.04 -1.40
CA PRO A 69 -9.58 11.94 -2.12
C PRO A 69 -8.13 12.30 -2.46
N CYS A 70 -7.18 11.47 -2.06
CA CYS A 70 -5.74 11.70 -2.24
C CYS A 70 -5.24 13.07 -1.71
N GLY A 71 -5.73 13.52 -0.55
CA GLY A 71 -5.28 14.77 0.06
C GLY A 71 -3.83 14.74 0.57
N TYR A 72 -3.28 13.56 0.80
CA TYR A 72 -1.84 13.35 1.04
C TYR A 72 -1.33 12.23 0.12
N SER A 73 -0.10 12.36 -0.39
CA SER A 73 0.46 11.35 -1.28
C SER A 73 1.96 11.12 -1.08
N LEU A 74 2.39 9.91 -1.42
CA LEU A 74 3.80 9.50 -1.42
C LEU A 74 4.13 8.86 -2.77
N ALA A 75 5.23 9.31 -3.38
CA ALA A 75 5.75 8.76 -4.63
C ALA A 75 7.28 8.89 -4.66
N PRO A 76 7.99 8.02 -5.39
CA PRO A 76 7.46 6.84 -6.07
C PRO A 76 7.24 5.66 -5.11
N ILE A 77 6.17 4.90 -5.32
CA ILE A 77 6.03 3.55 -4.78
C ILE A 77 5.88 2.56 -5.94
N THR A 78 6.36 1.33 -5.76
CA THR A 78 6.40 0.34 -6.85
C THR A 78 5.69 -0.94 -6.44
N ALA A 79 4.81 -1.46 -7.28
CA ALA A 79 4.17 -2.75 -7.09
C ALA A 79 4.73 -3.79 -8.06
N VAL A 80 4.95 -5.01 -7.61
CA VAL A 80 5.41 -6.14 -8.44
C VAL A 80 4.45 -7.32 -8.27
N ASN A 81 4.01 -7.92 -9.37
CA ASN A 81 3.18 -9.12 -9.33
C ASN A 81 4.05 -10.36 -9.09
N CYS A 82 3.70 -11.12 -8.05
CA CYS A 82 4.44 -12.29 -7.60
C CYS A 82 3.64 -13.58 -7.67
N ASN A 83 2.69 -13.66 -8.61
CA ASN A 83 1.83 -14.82 -8.86
C ASN A 83 0.94 -15.18 -7.66
N GLY A 84 -0.20 -14.49 -7.55
CA GLY A 84 -1.17 -14.68 -6.45
C GLY A 84 -0.99 -13.71 -5.27
N TYR A 85 0.05 -12.89 -5.27
CA TYR A 85 0.24 -11.77 -4.35
C TYR A 85 1.10 -10.68 -4.99
N TYR A 86 1.15 -9.52 -4.33
CA TYR A 86 1.98 -8.40 -4.72
C TYR A 86 2.97 -8.04 -3.62
N ILE A 87 4.14 -7.55 -4.03
CA ILE A 87 5.07 -6.84 -3.14
C ILE A 87 5.12 -5.37 -3.53
N PHE A 88 5.31 -4.51 -2.55
CA PHE A 88 5.33 -3.08 -2.74
C PHE A 88 6.61 -2.47 -2.18
N TYR A 89 7.29 -1.62 -2.95
CA TYR A 89 8.29 -0.71 -2.41
C TYR A 89 7.56 0.50 -1.82
N LEU A 90 7.57 0.64 -0.50
CA LEU A 90 6.80 1.65 0.23
C LEU A 90 7.73 2.67 0.88
N LEU A 91 7.19 3.86 1.15
CA LEU A 91 7.87 4.99 1.78
C LEU A 91 7.29 5.26 3.17
N PRO A 92 8.10 5.77 4.12
CA PRO A 92 7.64 6.13 5.46
C PRO A 92 6.50 7.13 5.40
N VAL A 93 5.45 6.87 6.18
CA VAL A 93 4.35 7.80 6.39
C VAL A 93 4.64 8.78 7.52
N VAL A 94 3.97 9.93 7.54
CA VAL A 94 4.24 11.03 8.49
C VAL A 94 4.08 10.60 9.95
N ASN A 95 3.08 9.77 10.26
CA ASN A 95 2.81 9.25 11.59
C ASN A 95 1.92 8.00 11.54
N SER A 96 1.67 7.39 12.70
CA SER A 96 0.91 6.14 12.85
C SER A 96 -0.57 6.21 12.47
N ASN A 97 -1.13 7.41 12.22
CA ASN A 97 -2.51 7.59 11.77
C ASN A 97 -2.68 7.37 10.26
N TYR A 98 -1.59 7.21 9.51
CA TYR A 98 -1.59 6.87 8.09
C TYR A 98 -1.24 5.40 7.93
N ARG A 99 -2.10 4.62 7.26
CA ARG A 99 -1.81 3.21 6.96
C ARG A 99 -2.37 2.83 5.60
N TYR A 100 -1.69 1.92 4.92
CA TYR A 100 -2.17 1.33 3.66
C TYR A 100 -3.32 0.35 3.94
N CYS A 101 -4.45 0.56 3.28
CA CYS A 101 -5.55 -0.40 3.27
C CYS A 101 -5.22 -1.56 2.33
N SER A 102 -5.46 -2.77 2.80
CA SER A 102 -5.30 -3.99 2.03
C SER A 102 -6.65 -4.54 1.53
N THR A 103 -6.62 -5.54 0.65
CA THR A 103 -7.80 -6.07 -0.05
C THR A 103 -8.73 -6.98 0.76
N THR A 104 -8.40 -7.26 2.02
CA THR A 104 -9.22 -8.05 2.98
C THR A 104 -9.13 -7.47 4.37
#